data_AF-A2FGH6-F1
#
_entry.id   AF-A2FGH6-F1
#
_cell.length_a   1.000
_cell.length_b   1.000
_cell.length_c   1.000
_cell.angle_alpha   90.00
_cell.angle_beta   90.00
_cell.angle_gamma   90.00
#
_symmetry.space_group_name_H-M   'P 1'
#
loop_
_entity.id
_entity.type
_entity.pdbx_description
1 polymer ?
#
loop_
_entity_poly.entity_id
_entity_poly.type
_entity_poly.pdbx_seq_one_letter_code
_entity_poly.pdbx_strand_id
1 'polypeptide(L)'
;MPTLTSITFSKGSKLSSLEFNAFIWDNLIEFTIPESISTLSGVAFCSNTNMQNIHVDPMNQYLWDDTKAVYNKDKTIIYYCASACGESYTILDTVTMINQGCFIHSNLKNIIIPPSVTSIGSYAFYYCRKLKQINLPPNITVLRKLAFHGSGLTSIEIPNKVTILEVGVFQNCNNLINIVLPENISDIGGNALPSIPNLNLTLSSKSLYIDKQLIIYANNNKTISQFLGQDYDIVIPYAVTRIRMQAFLNKIKISSVTFDGDSQLQYIEYGAFSGCTNLSKFSFGNHIIEIGTSAFENAILNSEIAFPATLTKISNTAFKNCKKIPSISFSSSSSLQILDSAFENCISITSIIFITNTETTLGSSCFSNLKLFKTSE
;
A
#
# COMPACT_ATOMS: atom_id res chain seq x y z
N MET A 1 -22.32 -1.26 -19.28
CA MET A 1 -21.28 -0.27 -19.63
C MET A 1 -21.60 1.01 -18.88
N PRO A 2 -20.62 1.71 -18.28
CA PRO A 2 -20.86 3.05 -17.77
C PRO A 2 -21.27 3.97 -18.92
N THR A 3 -22.44 4.61 -18.81
CA THR A 3 -23.04 5.46 -19.85
C THR A 3 -22.97 6.94 -19.52
N LEU A 4 -22.59 7.31 -18.29
CA LEU A 4 -22.53 8.69 -17.85
C LEU A 4 -21.30 9.38 -18.44
N THR A 5 -21.54 10.37 -19.29
CA THR A 5 -20.49 11.09 -20.05
C THR A 5 -20.31 12.55 -19.60
N SER A 6 -21.30 13.14 -18.94
CA SER A 6 -21.24 14.52 -18.44
C SER A 6 -22.13 14.73 -17.23
N ILE A 7 -21.69 15.59 -16.31
CA ILE A 7 -22.49 16.04 -15.15
C ILE A 7 -22.40 17.55 -15.06
N THR A 8 -23.56 18.20 -14.93
CA THR A 8 -23.68 19.64 -14.71
C THR A 8 -24.61 19.88 -13.54
N PHE A 9 -24.19 20.71 -12.59
CA PHE A 9 -25.01 21.12 -11.46
C PHE A 9 -25.73 22.43 -11.79
N SER A 10 -26.99 22.56 -11.36
CA SER A 10 -27.72 23.82 -11.49
C SER A 10 -27.14 24.90 -10.58
N LYS A 11 -27.32 26.17 -10.98
CA LYS A 11 -26.98 27.34 -10.17
C LYS A 11 -27.64 27.26 -8.79
N GLY A 12 -26.90 27.58 -7.72
CA GLY A 12 -27.38 27.44 -6.33
C GLY A 12 -27.26 26.02 -5.75
N SER A 13 -26.56 25.10 -6.43
CA SER A 13 -26.27 23.76 -5.91
C SER A 13 -25.57 23.83 -4.55
N LYS A 14 -26.06 23.03 -3.58
CA LYS A 14 -25.51 22.93 -2.22
C LYS A 14 -24.44 21.84 -2.07
N LEU A 15 -23.87 21.34 -3.16
CA LEU A 15 -22.81 20.33 -3.12
C LEU A 15 -21.57 20.91 -2.42
N SER A 16 -21.26 20.42 -1.22
CA SER A 16 -20.18 20.98 -0.39
C SER A 16 -18.84 20.26 -0.52
N SER A 17 -18.84 19.00 -0.98
CA SER A 17 -17.62 18.23 -1.16
C SER A 17 -17.75 17.21 -2.30
N LEU A 18 -16.61 16.93 -2.94
CA LEU A 18 -16.40 15.80 -3.83
C LEU A 18 -15.39 14.87 -3.16
N GLU A 19 -15.92 13.91 -2.41
CA GLU A 19 -15.13 12.99 -1.59
C GLU A 19 -14.83 11.68 -2.34
N PHE A 20 -14.20 10.76 -1.62
CA PHE A 20 -13.59 9.55 -2.17
C PHE A 20 -14.55 8.74 -3.04
N ASN A 21 -14.14 8.44 -4.28
CA ASN A 21 -14.84 7.58 -5.24
C ASN A 21 -16.26 8.03 -5.69
N ALA A 22 -16.61 9.31 -5.56
CA ALA A 22 -17.94 9.82 -5.94
C ALA A 22 -18.38 9.47 -7.38
N PHE A 23 -17.43 9.45 -8.34
CA PHE A 23 -17.67 9.13 -9.75
C PHE A 23 -16.76 8.00 -10.25
N ILE A 24 -16.50 6.99 -9.41
CA ILE A 24 -15.62 5.89 -9.78
C ILE A 24 -16.21 5.05 -10.92
N TRP A 25 -15.38 4.64 -11.89
CA TRP A 25 -15.74 3.79 -13.04
C TRP A 25 -16.76 4.40 -14.01
N ASP A 26 -17.03 5.70 -13.93
CA ASP A 26 -17.79 6.40 -14.95
C ASP A 26 -16.97 6.63 -16.24
N ASN A 27 -17.66 7.07 -17.29
CA ASN A 27 -17.07 7.35 -18.60
C ASN A 27 -17.13 8.84 -18.93
N LEU A 28 -16.91 9.69 -17.91
CA LEU A 28 -17.01 11.14 -18.05
C LEU A 28 -16.01 11.65 -19.10
N ILE A 29 -16.52 12.46 -20.00
CA ILE A 29 -15.75 13.20 -21.01
C ILE A 29 -15.52 14.63 -20.51
N GLU A 30 -16.50 15.19 -19.80
CA GLU A 30 -16.48 16.55 -19.26
C GLU A 30 -17.18 16.60 -17.89
N PHE A 31 -16.74 17.51 -17.02
CA PHE A 31 -17.35 17.75 -15.72
C PHE A 31 -17.24 19.22 -15.34
N THR A 32 -18.33 19.81 -14.84
CA THR A 32 -18.34 21.19 -14.33
C THR A 32 -18.48 21.20 -12.82
N ILE A 33 -17.47 21.74 -12.14
CA ILE A 33 -17.43 21.92 -10.69
C ILE A 33 -18.32 23.11 -10.31
N PRO A 34 -19.31 22.93 -9.40
CA PRO A 34 -20.22 24.00 -9.02
C PRO A 34 -19.55 25.07 -8.14
N GLU A 35 -20.23 26.22 -8.02
CA GLU A 35 -19.77 27.40 -7.26
C GLU A 35 -19.44 27.13 -5.78
N SER A 36 -20.09 26.13 -5.17
CA SER A 36 -20.01 25.82 -3.74
C SER A 36 -18.83 24.94 -3.33
N ILE A 37 -18.13 24.32 -4.29
CA ILE A 37 -17.00 23.44 -4.02
C ILE A 37 -15.74 24.28 -3.76
N SER A 38 -15.17 24.15 -2.57
CA SER A 38 -13.94 24.84 -2.18
C SER A 38 -12.67 24.00 -2.34
N THR A 39 -12.80 22.68 -2.32
CA THR A 39 -11.71 21.72 -2.48
C THR A 39 -12.21 20.46 -3.17
N LEU A 40 -11.30 19.69 -3.76
CA LEU A 40 -11.62 18.38 -4.33
C LEU A 40 -10.42 17.43 -4.14
N SER A 41 -10.66 16.14 -4.27
CA SER A 41 -9.59 15.14 -4.36
C SER A 41 -9.70 14.43 -5.70
N GLY A 42 -8.59 14.25 -6.41
CA GLY A 42 -8.61 13.61 -7.74
C GLY A 42 -9.12 12.17 -7.71
N VAL A 43 -9.05 11.50 -6.55
CA VAL A 43 -9.65 10.17 -6.34
C VAL A 43 -11.17 10.15 -6.46
N ALA A 44 -11.86 11.30 -6.38
CA ALA A 44 -13.29 11.40 -6.70
C ALA A 44 -13.58 10.95 -8.15
N PHE A 45 -12.60 11.10 -9.05
CA PHE A 45 -12.67 10.74 -10.47
C PHE A 45 -11.89 9.46 -10.80
N CYS A 46 -11.53 8.64 -9.80
CA CYS A 46 -10.78 7.41 -10.03
C CYS A 46 -11.41 6.53 -11.12
N SER A 47 -10.58 5.95 -11.98
CA SER A 47 -10.99 5.15 -13.15
C SER A 47 -11.80 5.86 -14.24
N ASN A 48 -12.00 7.18 -14.21
CA ASN A 48 -12.45 7.93 -15.40
C ASN A 48 -11.28 8.11 -16.35
N THR A 49 -11.18 7.32 -17.41
CA THR A 49 -10.02 7.34 -18.33
C THR A 49 -10.21 8.20 -19.58
N ASN A 50 -11.39 8.79 -19.76
CA ASN A 50 -11.80 9.51 -20.98
C ASN A 50 -12.12 10.99 -20.76
N MET A 51 -11.85 11.54 -19.56
CA MET A 51 -12.18 12.92 -19.24
C MET A 51 -11.22 13.86 -19.98
N GLN A 52 -11.74 14.64 -20.91
CA GLN A 52 -10.97 15.57 -21.74
C GLN A 52 -10.91 16.95 -21.12
N ASN A 53 -12.06 17.40 -20.60
CA ASN A 53 -12.23 18.73 -20.04
C ASN A 53 -12.72 18.66 -18.59
N ILE A 54 -12.29 19.62 -17.79
CA ILE A 54 -12.89 19.89 -16.48
C ILE A 54 -12.99 21.41 -16.32
N HIS A 55 -14.18 21.86 -15.93
CA HIS A 55 -14.51 23.26 -15.81
C HIS A 55 -14.86 23.61 -14.37
N VAL A 56 -14.59 24.84 -13.98
CA VAL A 56 -15.05 25.43 -12.73
C VAL A 56 -16.09 26.48 -13.06
N ASP A 57 -17.22 26.46 -12.35
CA ASP A 57 -18.24 27.50 -12.50
C ASP A 57 -17.63 28.90 -12.31
N PRO A 58 -17.89 29.87 -13.21
CA PRO A 58 -17.34 31.23 -13.10
C PRO A 58 -17.64 31.94 -11.77
N MET A 59 -18.71 31.55 -11.07
CA MET A 59 -19.08 32.06 -9.75
C MET A 59 -18.34 31.40 -8.59
N ASN A 60 -17.59 30.32 -8.83
CA ASN A 60 -16.79 29.66 -7.81
C ASN A 60 -15.69 30.62 -7.30
N GLN A 61 -15.67 30.88 -6.00
CA GLN A 61 -14.74 31.82 -5.37
C GLN A 61 -13.41 31.20 -4.94
N TYR A 62 -13.30 29.87 -4.97
CA TYR A 62 -12.16 29.12 -4.40
C TYR A 62 -11.26 28.50 -5.46
N LEU A 63 -11.87 28.07 -6.57
CA LEU A 63 -11.21 27.28 -7.61
C LEU A 63 -11.14 28.02 -8.94
N TRP A 64 -10.21 27.60 -9.77
CA TRP A 64 -10.02 28.09 -11.13
C TRP A 64 -9.55 26.93 -12.00
N ASP A 65 -10.00 26.85 -13.25
CA ASP A 65 -9.51 25.87 -14.21
C ASP A 65 -8.85 26.52 -15.43
N ASP A 66 -8.00 25.75 -16.09
CA ASP A 66 -7.46 26.04 -17.42
C ASP A 66 -8.11 25.19 -18.52
N THR A 67 -9.36 24.74 -18.31
CA THR A 67 -10.09 23.71 -19.09
C THR A 67 -9.59 22.29 -18.93
N LYS A 68 -8.32 22.08 -18.55
CA LYS A 68 -7.71 20.74 -18.43
C LYS A 68 -7.49 20.32 -16.99
N ALA A 69 -7.24 21.28 -16.11
CA ALA A 69 -6.96 21.04 -14.71
C ALA A 69 -7.54 22.15 -13.83
N VAL A 70 -7.75 21.78 -12.58
CA VAL A 70 -8.36 22.60 -11.55
C VAL A 70 -7.32 22.96 -10.51
N TYR A 71 -7.30 24.23 -10.14
CA TYR A 71 -6.40 24.87 -9.20
C TYR A 71 -7.20 25.61 -8.13
N ASN A 72 -6.56 26.00 -7.03
CA ASN A 72 -7.08 27.11 -6.22
C ASN A 72 -6.92 28.45 -6.97
N LYS A 73 -7.65 29.50 -6.55
CA LYS A 73 -7.57 30.84 -7.17
C LYS A 73 -6.15 31.40 -7.27
N ASP A 74 -5.33 31.17 -6.24
CA ASP A 74 -3.94 31.64 -6.21
C ASP A 74 -2.99 30.77 -7.05
N LYS A 75 -3.48 29.67 -7.62
CA LYS A 75 -2.73 28.73 -8.47
C LYS A 75 -1.50 28.14 -7.79
N THR A 76 -1.56 28.00 -6.46
CA THR A 76 -0.51 27.39 -5.64
C THR A 76 -0.74 25.90 -5.39
N ILE A 77 -1.95 25.40 -5.65
CA ILE A 77 -2.32 23.99 -5.53
C ILE A 77 -3.01 23.58 -6.83
N ILE A 78 -2.57 22.47 -7.43
CA ILE A 78 -3.30 21.78 -8.48
C ILE A 78 -4.04 20.58 -7.85
N TYR A 79 -5.35 20.55 -8.04
CA TYR A 79 -6.23 19.58 -7.40
C TYR A 79 -6.48 18.35 -8.26
N TYR A 80 -6.73 18.54 -9.56
CA TYR A 80 -7.01 17.47 -10.50
C TYR A 80 -6.76 17.94 -11.94
N CYS A 81 -6.30 17.03 -12.78
CA CYS A 81 -6.15 17.19 -14.21
C CYS A 81 -6.92 16.08 -14.93
N ALA A 82 -7.72 16.46 -15.91
CA ALA A 82 -8.53 15.56 -16.71
C ALA A 82 -7.66 14.45 -17.33
N SER A 83 -8.08 13.19 -17.17
CA SER A 83 -7.25 12.02 -17.49
C SER A 83 -6.91 11.86 -18.99
N ALA A 84 -7.68 12.47 -19.87
CA ALA A 84 -7.49 12.53 -21.32
C ALA A 84 -7.25 13.95 -21.84
N CYS A 85 -6.65 14.83 -21.03
CA CYS A 85 -6.36 16.23 -21.38
C CYS A 85 -5.29 16.44 -22.48
N GLY A 86 -4.68 15.35 -22.98
CA GLY A 86 -3.67 15.35 -24.03
C GLY A 86 -2.52 14.38 -23.75
N GLU A 87 -1.45 14.48 -24.55
CA GLU A 87 -0.23 13.68 -24.36
C GLU A 87 0.79 14.33 -23.42
N SER A 88 0.69 15.64 -23.20
CA SER A 88 1.60 16.41 -22.34
C SER A 88 0.86 17.48 -21.54
N TYR A 89 1.37 17.79 -20.34
CA TYR A 89 0.85 18.86 -19.49
C TYR A 89 1.99 19.57 -18.75
N THR A 90 1.89 20.89 -18.61
CA THR A 90 2.84 21.73 -17.87
C THR A 90 2.12 22.34 -16.69
N ILE A 91 2.55 22.01 -15.47
CA ILE A 91 2.00 22.61 -14.26
C ILE A 91 2.53 24.04 -14.12
N LEU A 92 1.66 24.97 -13.71
CA LEU A 92 2.02 26.39 -13.53
C LEU A 92 3.13 26.58 -12.49
N ASP A 93 4.10 27.47 -12.76
CA ASP A 93 5.27 27.72 -11.91
C ASP A 93 4.93 28.18 -10.47
N THR A 94 3.72 28.71 -10.27
CA THR A 94 3.20 29.12 -8.95
C THR A 94 2.84 27.95 -8.04
N VAL A 95 2.71 26.73 -8.59
CA VAL A 95 2.24 25.57 -7.84
C VAL A 95 3.30 25.07 -6.86
N THR A 96 2.88 24.93 -5.61
CA THR A 96 3.69 24.37 -4.51
C THR A 96 3.23 22.97 -4.11
N MET A 97 2.01 22.57 -4.47
CA MET A 97 1.42 21.28 -4.11
C MET A 97 0.65 20.63 -5.25
N ILE A 98 0.96 19.36 -5.51
CA ILE A 98 0.15 18.45 -6.33
C ILE A 98 -0.72 17.64 -5.36
N ASN A 99 -2.05 17.78 -5.45
CA ASN A 99 -2.95 17.15 -4.48
C ASN A 99 -3.11 15.63 -4.72
N GLN A 100 -3.74 14.95 -3.77
CA GLN A 100 -4.10 13.54 -3.81
C GLN A 100 -4.86 13.20 -5.10
N GLY A 101 -4.38 12.19 -5.82
CA GLY A 101 -5.02 11.72 -7.05
C GLY A 101 -5.00 12.70 -8.23
N CYS A 102 -4.20 13.78 -8.19
CA CYS A 102 -4.30 14.86 -9.18
C CYS A 102 -4.22 14.40 -10.66
N PHE A 103 -3.39 13.42 -10.98
CA PHE A 103 -3.21 12.87 -12.33
C PHE A 103 -3.64 11.40 -12.41
N ILE A 104 -4.51 10.94 -11.52
CA ILE A 104 -4.96 9.54 -11.46
C ILE A 104 -5.46 9.06 -12.83
N HIS A 105 -4.98 7.90 -13.29
CA HIS A 105 -5.29 7.30 -14.60
C HIS A 105 -5.00 8.17 -15.83
N SER A 106 -4.19 9.22 -15.69
CA SER A 106 -3.89 10.10 -16.80
C SER A 106 -3.19 9.39 -17.98
N ASN A 107 -3.56 9.78 -19.19
CA ASN A 107 -3.01 9.35 -20.48
C ASN A 107 -1.73 10.12 -20.87
N LEU A 108 -1.25 11.03 -20.02
CA LEU A 108 -0.04 11.80 -20.26
C LEU A 108 1.16 10.88 -20.50
N LYS A 109 1.92 11.20 -21.54
CA LYS A 109 3.25 10.64 -21.83
C LYS A 109 4.36 11.47 -21.19
N ASN A 110 4.13 12.79 -21.08
CA ASN A 110 5.07 13.75 -20.54
C ASN A 110 4.37 14.70 -19.56
N ILE A 111 5.06 15.08 -18.48
CA ILE A 111 4.60 16.12 -17.57
C ILE A 111 5.78 16.98 -17.12
N ILE A 112 5.59 18.30 -17.08
CA ILE A 112 6.57 19.25 -16.56
C ILE A 112 6.07 19.72 -15.19
N ILE A 113 6.84 19.39 -14.14
CA ILE A 113 6.57 19.80 -12.76
C ILE A 113 7.56 20.92 -12.38
N PRO A 114 7.08 22.09 -11.92
CA PRO A 114 7.96 23.20 -11.58
C PRO A 114 8.73 22.93 -10.28
N PRO A 115 9.91 23.53 -10.10
CA PRO A 115 10.77 23.32 -8.93
C PRO A 115 10.19 23.89 -7.62
N SER A 116 9.16 24.74 -7.73
CA SER A 116 8.37 25.28 -6.61
C SER A 116 7.52 24.23 -5.89
N VAL A 117 7.25 23.08 -6.52
CA VAL A 117 6.51 21.99 -5.88
C VAL A 117 7.31 21.39 -4.73
N THR A 118 6.72 21.40 -3.54
CA THR A 118 7.31 20.85 -2.32
C THR A 118 6.53 19.64 -1.78
N SER A 119 5.33 19.36 -2.32
CA SER A 119 4.52 18.21 -1.91
C SER A 119 3.79 17.56 -3.09
N ILE A 120 3.84 16.23 -3.14
CA ILE A 120 3.08 15.38 -4.06
C ILE A 120 2.17 14.47 -3.22
N GLY A 121 0.86 14.56 -3.46
CA GLY A 121 -0.18 13.81 -2.75
C GLY A 121 -0.13 12.30 -2.98
N SER A 122 -0.76 11.54 -2.09
CA SER A 122 -0.99 10.11 -2.29
C SER A 122 -1.77 9.88 -3.59
N TYR A 123 -1.54 8.75 -4.27
CA TYR A 123 -2.22 8.42 -5.54
C TYR A 123 -2.02 9.43 -6.70
N ALA A 124 -1.15 10.44 -6.58
CA ALA A 124 -1.08 11.55 -7.55
C ALA A 124 -0.90 11.10 -9.01
N PHE A 125 -0.10 10.07 -9.27
CA PHE A 125 0.15 9.47 -10.59
C PHE A 125 -0.27 7.98 -10.64
N TYR A 126 -1.30 7.63 -9.86
CA TYR A 126 -1.82 6.26 -9.77
C TYR A 126 -2.34 5.79 -11.14
N TYR A 127 -1.82 4.68 -11.63
CA TYR A 127 -2.09 4.10 -12.95
C TYR A 127 -1.88 5.05 -14.16
N CYS A 128 -0.93 5.99 -14.09
CA CYS A 128 -0.45 6.74 -15.27
C CYS A 128 0.36 5.82 -16.22
N ARG A 129 -0.30 4.88 -16.90
CA ARG A 129 0.34 3.78 -17.67
C ARG A 129 1.16 4.24 -18.88
N LYS A 130 0.87 5.44 -19.39
CA LYS A 130 1.56 6.04 -20.55
C LYS A 130 2.77 6.90 -20.16
N LEU A 131 2.87 7.30 -18.89
CA LEU A 131 3.97 8.11 -18.39
C LEU A 131 5.22 7.23 -18.23
N LYS A 132 6.22 7.44 -19.09
CA LYS A 132 7.46 6.62 -19.10
C LYS A 132 8.58 7.20 -18.25
N GLN A 133 8.62 8.51 -18.13
CA GLN A 133 9.62 9.25 -17.36
C GLN A 133 8.96 10.43 -16.65
N ILE A 134 9.54 10.84 -15.53
CA ILE A 134 9.12 12.01 -14.78
C ILE A 134 10.33 12.60 -14.05
N ASN A 135 10.47 13.92 -14.10
CA ASN A 135 11.45 14.63 -13.30
C ASN A 135 10.75 15.10 -12.02
N LEU A 136 11.16 14.55 -10.88
CA LEU A 136 10.60 14.94 -9.59
C LEU A 136 11.18 16.29 -9.14
N PRO A 137 10.38 17.17 -8.53
CA PRO A 137 10.84 18.46 -8.05
C PRO A 137 11.89 18.28 -6.92
N PRO A 138 12.92 19.13 -6.84
CA PRO A 138 14.09 18.87 -5.99
C PRO A 138 13.83 19.00 -4.49
N ASN A 139 12.72 19.65 -4.10
CA ASN A 139 12.43 20.04 -2.71
C ASN A 139 11.40 19.16 -1.99
N ILE A 140 10.95 18.06 -2.60
CA ILE A 140 10.08 17.09 -1.92
C ILE A 140 10.88 16.26 -0.90
N THR A 141 10.24 15.95 0.22
CA THR A 141 10.85 15.17 1.31
C THR A 141 10.25 13.78 1.47
N VAL A 142 9.05 13.55 0.93
CA VAL A 142 8.32 12.29 1.05
C VAL A 142 7.66 11.96 -0.29
N LEU A 143 7.78 10.71 -0.72
CA LEU A 143 6.90 10.15 -1.74
C LEU A 143 5.76 9.39 -1.06
N ARG A 144 4.55 9.92 -1.24
CA ARG A 144 3.37 9.46 -0.51
C ARG A 144 2.80 8.15 -1.04
N LYS A 145 1.95 7.54 -0.21
CA LYS A 145 1.31 6.24 -0.46
C LYS A 145 0.77 6.14 -1.87
N LEU A 146 1.18 5.08 -2.57
CA LEU A 146 0.72 4.71 -3.91
C LEU A 146 0.83 5.83 -4.96
N ALA A 147 1.69 6.85 -4.75
CA ALA A 147 1.79 8.02 -5.63
C ALA A 147 2.07 7.65 -7.09
N PHE A 148 2.83 6.59 -7.36
CA PHE A 148 3.16 6.12 -8.72
C PHE A 148 2.68 4.70 -8.99
N HIS A 149 1.81 4.13 -8.15
CA HIS A 149 1.39 2.73 -8.27
C HIS A 149 0.83 2.44 -9.66
N GLY A 150 1.31 1.37 -10.29
CA GLY A 150 0.85 0.95 -11.62
C GLY A 150 1.14 1.95 -12.76
N SER A 151 2.03 2.92 -12.53
CA SER A 151 2.47 3.84 -13.58
C SER A 151 3.30 3.13 -14.65
N GLY A 152 3.45 3.79 -15.80
CA GLY A 152 4.21 3.28 -16.94
C GLY A 152 5.72 3.48 -16.85
N LEU A 153 6.22 4.01 -15.73
CA LEU A 153 7.61 4.45 -15.58
C LEU A 153 8.59 3.33 -15.88
N THR A 154 9.69 3.66 -16.54
CA THR A 154 10.78 2.71 -16.85
C THR A 154 12.03 2.94 -16.00
N SER A 155 12.26 4.18 -15.60
CA SER A 155 13.31 4.61 -14.69
C SER A 155 12.82 5.75 -13.81
N ILE A 156 13.37 5.86 -12.60
CA ILE A 156 13.16 7.05 -11.76
C ILE A 156 14.41 7.36 -10.91
N GLU A 157 14.74 8.64 -10.85
CA GLU A 157 15.71 9.20 -9.91
C GLU A 157 14.96 9.93 -8.82
N ILE A 158 15.18 9.52 -7.57
CA ILE A 158 14.50 10.08 -6.41
C ILE A 158 15.34 11.23 -5.85
N PRO A 159 14.79 12.46 -5.68
CA PRO A 159 15.56 13.62 -5.23
C PRO A 159 16.25 13.44 -3.87
N ASN A 160 17.43 14.04 -3.71
CA ASN A 160 18.28 13.90 -2.51
C ASN A 160 17.65 14.32 -1.17
N LYS A 161 16.59 15.14 -1.20
CA LYS A 161 15.85 15.56 0.01
C LYS A 161 14.79 14.56 0.45
N VAL A 162 14.49 13.54 -0.36
CA VAL A 162 13.52 12.51 0.01
C VAL A 162 14.11 11.61 1.08
N THR A 163 13.44 11.55 2.23
CA THR A 163 13.84 10.71 3.36
C THR A 163 12.93 9.48 3.49
N ILE A 164 11.72 9.53 2.95
CA ILE A 164 10.71 8.47 3.11
C ILE A 164 10.04 8.13 1.77
N LEU A 165 10.00 6.84 1.45
CA LEU A 165 9.04 6.27 0.50
C LEU A 165 7.92 5.63 1.31
N GLU A 166 6.68 6.08 1.17
CA GLU A 166 5.56 5.46 1.84
C GLU A 166 5.16 4.12 1.18
N VAL A 167 4.14 3.48 1.74
CA VAL A 167 3.62 2.19 1.29
C VAL A 167 3.22 2.22 -0.19
N GLY A 168 3.67 1.22 -0.94
CA GLY A 168 3.23 0.96 -2.32
C GLY A 168 3.57 2.03 -3.37
N VAL A 169 4.48 2.98 -3.10
CA VAL A 169 4.76 4.11 -4.02
C VAL A 169 4.90 3.68 -5.48
N PHE A 170 5.67 2.62 -5.75
CA PHE A 170 5.90 2.04 -7.09
C PHE A 170 5.37 0.60 -7.23
N GLN A 171 4.42 0.22 -6.39
CA GLN A 171 3.78 -1.09 -6.49
C GLN A 171 3.14 -1.25 -7.89
N ASN A 172 3.24 -2.44 -8.47
CA ASN A 172 2.74 -2.77 -9.82
C ASN A 172 3.31 -1.92 -10.98
N CYS A 173 4.41 -1.17 -10.77
CA CYS A 173 5.16 -0.53 -11.86
C CYS A 173 5.97 -1.58 -12.63
N ASN A 174 5.29 -2.42 -13.42
CA ASN A 174 5.88 -3.62 -14.03
C ASN A 174 6.97 -3.33 -15.08
N ASN A 175 7.11 -2.06 -15.52
CA ASN A 175 8.15 -1.64 -16.46
C ASN A 175 9.30 -0.88 -15.78
N LEU A 176 9.20 -0.58 -14.48
CA LEU A 176 10.16 0.23 -13.75
C LEU A 176 11.38 -0.61 -13.36
N ILE A 177 12.38 -0.59 -14.24
CA ILE A 177 13.58 -1.42 -14.12
C ILE A 177 14.67 -0.72 -13.33
N ASN A 178 14.82 0.60 -13.45
CA ASN A 178 15.90 1.33 -12.79
C ASN A 178 15.34 2.30 -11.73
N ILE A 179 15.78 2.14 -10.49
CA ILE A 179 15.45 3.06 -9.39
C ILE A 179 16.75 3.52 -8.73
N VAL A 180 16.95 4.84 -8.68
CA VAL A 180 18.05 5.45 -7.94
C VAL A 180 17.49 6.05 -6.66
N LEU A 181 17.83 5.44 -5.52
CA LEU A 181 17.45 5.94 -4.19
C LEU A 181 18.45 7.00 -3.71
N PRO A 182 18.01 8.04 -2.98
CA PRO A 182 18.87 9.12 -2.53
C PRO A 182 19.69 8.71 -1.31
N GLU A 183 20.78 9.41 -1.01
CA GLU A 183 21.63 9.12 0.16
C GLU A 183 20.91 9.26 1.51
N ASN A 184 19.94 10.17 1.61
CA ASN A 184 19.26 10.49 2.86
C ASN A 184 18.00 9.64 3.11
N ILE A 185 17.69 8.66 2.26
CA ILE A 185 16.53 7.78 2.50
C ILE A 185 16.74 7.00 3.81
N SER A 186 15.78 7.10 4.72
CA SER A 186 15.82 6.43 6.03
C SER A 186 14.72 5.39 6.20
N ASP A 187 13.65 5.48 5.39
CA ASP A 187 12.53 4.56 5.48
C ASP A 187 11.87 4.24 4.13
N ILE A 188 11.49 2.96 3.98
CA ILE A 188 10.77 2.45 2.80
C ILE A 188 9.53 1.70 3.27
N GLY A 189 8.37 2.10 2.79
CA GLY A 189 7.07 1.50 3.06
C GLY A 189 6.97 0.03 2.64
N GLY A 190 6.01 -0.67 3.23
CA GLY A 190 5.66 -2.02 2.81
C GLY A 190 5.36 -2.07 1.31
N ASN A 191 6.03 -2.98 0.60
CA ASN A 191 5.84 -3.21 -0.84
C ASN A 191 5.96 -1.93 -1.71
N ALA A 192 6.79 -0.97 -1.29
CA ALA A 192 6.92 0.32 -1.96
C ALA A 192 7.62 0.25 -3.33
N LEU A 193 8.47 -0.75 -3.57
CA LEU A 193 9.18 -0.95 -4.83
C LEU A 193 8.46 -2.01 -5.70
N PRO A 194 8.66 -2.02 -7.03
CA PRO A 194 8.09 -3.05 -7.89
C PRO A 194 8.74 -4.40 -7.60
N SER A 195 7.92 -5.45 -7.45
CA SER A 195 8.39 -6.84 -7.30
C SER A 195 8.57 -7.48 -8.67
N ILE A 196 9.66 -7.12 -9.37
CA ILE A 196 10.00 -7.62 -10.70
C ILE A 196 11.39 -8.28 -10.70
N PRO A 197 11.63 -9.32 -11.54
CA PRO A 197 12.87 -10.12 -11.48
C PRO A 197 14.15 -9.37 -11.87
N ASN A 198 14.04 -8.28 -12.65
CA ASN A 198 15.20 -7.53 -13.16
C ASN A 198 15.29 -6.11 -12.59
N LEU A 199 14.77 -5.88 -11.37
CA LEU A 199 14.86 -4.57 -10.73
C LEU A 199 16.33 -4.24 -10.44
N ASN A 200 16.82 -3.16 -11.05
CA ASN A 200 18.11 -2.56 -10.75
C ASN A 200 17.91 -1.41 -9.77
N LEU A 201 18.32 -1.64 -8.52
CA LEU A 201 18.21 -0.69 -7.44
C LEU A 201 19.59 -0.13 -7.09
N THR A 202 19.79 1.17 -7.30
CA THR A 202 20.98 1.89 -6.82
C THR A 202 20.68 2.47 -5.44
N LEU A 203 21.49 2.10 -4.45
CA LEU A 203 21.35 2.53 -3.05
C LEU A 203 22.67 3.12 -2.55
N SER A 204 22.63 4.35 -2.05
CA SER A 204 23.76 5.04 -1.42
C SER A 204 23.51 5.43 0.04
N SER A 205 22.36 5.04 0.61
CA SER A 205 22.00 5.39 1.99
C SER A 205 22.72 4.52 3.03
N LYS A 206 23.05 5.16 4.17
CA LYS A 206 23.65 4.50 5.35
C LYS A 206 22.60 3.94 6.32
N SER A 207 21.34 4.37 6.19
CA SER A 207 20.24 4.02 7.12
C SER A 207 19.39 2.85 6.63
N LEU A 208 19.58 2.45 5.37
CA LEU A 208 18.97 1.28 4.75
C LEU A 208 20.02 0.23 4.46
N TYR A 209 19.62 -1.03 4.52
CA TYR A 209 20.47 -2.17 4.21
C TYR A 209 19.71 -3.15 3.32
N ILE A 210 20.37 -3.65 2.28
CA ILE A 210 19.87 -4.75 1.46
C ILE A 210 20.83 -5.91 1.66
N ASP A 211 20.31 -7.02 2.17
CA ASP A 211 21.15 -8.18 2.42
C ASP A 211 21.36 -9.03 1.14
N LYS A 212 22.14 -10.09 1.28
CA LYS A 212 22.41 -11.05 0.20
C LYS A 212 21.16 -11.80 -0.29
N GLN A 213 20.09 -11.85 0.51
CA GLN A 213 18.79 -12.44 0.16
C GLN A 213 17.89 -11.40 -0.53
N LEU A 214 18.38 -10.17 -0.77
CA LEU A 214 17.62 -9.07 -1.34
C LEU A 214 16.41 -8.67 -0.46
N ILE A 215 16.55 -8.77 0.87
CA ILE A 215 15.61 -8.21 1.83
C ILE A 215 15.99 -6.75 2.09
N ILE A 216 15.03 -5.85 1.95
CA ILE A 216 15.19 -4.43 2.28
C ILE A 216 14.90 -4.23 3.76
N TYR A 217 15.92 -3.85 4.50
CA TYR A 217 15.85 -3.45 5.88
C TYR A 217 15.86 -1.94 5.99
N ALA A 218 14.91 -1.42 6.77
CA ALA A 218 14.75 0.00 7.03
C ALA A 218 14.74 0.29 8.54
N ASN A 219 14.78 1.58 8.89
CA ASN A 219 14.74 2.04 10.28
C ASN A 219 15.83 1.36 11.14
N ASN A 220 17.09 1.49 10.72
CA ASN A 220 18.25 0.89 11.41
C ASN A 220 18.11 -0.64 11.60
N ASN A 221 17.72 -1.33 10.53
CA ASN A 221 17.52 -2.79 10.50
C ASN A 221 16.44 -3.34 11.44
N LYS A 222 15.56 -2.49 11.96
CA LYS A 222 14.44 -2.91 12.81
C LYS A 222 13.22 -3.37 12.02
N THR A 223 13.14 -3.02 10.74
CA THR A 223 11.96 -3.28 9.93
C THR A 223 12.34 -3.94 8.61
N ILE A 224 11.59 -4.97 8.22
CA ILE A 224 11.61 -5.49 6.85
C ILE A 224 10.56 -4.74 6.04
N SER A 225 11.00 -4.02 5.01
CA SER A 225 10.12 -3.26 4.11
C SER A 225 9.59 -4.13 2.97
N GLN A 226 10.46 -4.92 2.35
CA GLN A 226 10.12 -5.72 1.18
C GLN A 226 11.20 -6.77 0.90
N PHE A 227 10.80 -7.94 0.45
CA PHE A 227 11.68 -8.98 -0.07
C PHE A 227 11.65 -8.98 -1.60
N LEU A 228 12.80 -8.70 -2.21
CA LEU A 228 12.96 -8.71 -3.67
C LEU A 228 13.51 -10.05 -4.18
N GLY A 229 14.04 -10.88 -3.28
CA GLY A 229 14.66 -12.16 -3.60
C GLY A 229 13.71 -13.24 -4.12
N GLN A 230 14.33 -14.38 -4.38
CA GLN A 230 13.73 -15.61 -4.91
C GLN A 230 14.12 -16.85 -4.08
N ASP A 231 14.81 -16.65 -2.96
CA ASP A 231 15.28 -17.70 -2.06
C ASP A 231 14.12 -18.54 -1.50
N TYR A 232 14.45 -19.78 -1.17
CA TYR A 232 13.52 -20.74 -0.58
C TYR A 232 13.48 -20.60 0.94
N ASP A 233 14.65 -20.56 1.59
CA ASP A 233 14.78 -20.44 3.04
C ASP A 233 15.31 -19.07 3.40
N ILE A 234 14.56 -18.35 4.24
CA ILE A 234 14.85 -17.00 4.65
C ILE A 234 15.35 -16.99 6.10
N VAL A 235 16.48 -16.33 6.33
CA VAL A 235 17.01 -16.06 7.67
C VAL A 235 16.94 -14.56 7.94
N ILE A 236 16.19 -14.18 8.98
CA ILE A 236 15.98 -12.79 9.38
C ILE A 236 16.86 -12.47 10.61
N PRO A 237 17.53 -11.31 10.66
CA PRO A 237 18.20 -10.84 11.86
C PRO A 237 17.26 -10.78 13.08
N TYR A 238 17.69 -11.34 14.21
CA TYR A 238 16.91 -11.42 15.45
C TYR A 238 16.40 -10.05 15.91
N ALA A 239 17.14 -8.98 15.60
CA ALA A 239 16.84 -7.61 16.00
C ALA A 239 15.65 -6.96 15.27
N VAL A 240 15.11 -7.59 14.22
CA VAL A 240 13.92 -7.12 13.50
C VAL A 240 12.70 -7.18 14.42
N THR A 241 12.01 -6.05 14.55
CA THR A 241 10.79 -5.93 15.38
C THR A 241 9.52 -5.84 14.55
N ARG A 242 9.62 -5.58 13.23
CA ARG A 242 8.46 -5.39 12.36
C ARG A 242 8.67 -5.94 10.96
N ILE A 243 7.67 -6.62 10.43
CA ILE A 243 7.56 -7.00 9.02
C ILE A 243 6.41 -6.20 8.41
N ARG A 244 6.73 -5.33 7.46
CA ARG A 244 5.77 -4.39 6.89
C ARG A 244 4.74 -5.04 5.99
N MET A 245 3.70 -4.26 5.73
CA MET A 245 2.61 -4.58 4.84
C MET A 245 3.13 -5.20 3.53
N GLN A 246 2.62 -6.39 3.21
CA GLN A 246 2.92 -7.08 1.95
C GLN A 246 4.42 -7.31 1.66
N ALA A 247 5.30 -7.28 2.67
CA ALA A 247 6.74 -7.39 2.46
C ALA A 247 7.16 -8.66 1.68
N PHE A 248 6.43 -9.77 1.84
CA PHE A 248 6.62 -11.05 1.17
C PHE A 248 5.38 -11.48 0.35
N LEU A 249 4.51 -10.55 -0.06
CA LEU A 249 3.29 -10.87 -0.79
C LEU A 249 3.56 -11.76 -2.01
N ASN A 250 2.80 -12.86 -2.14
CA ASN A 250 2.84 -13.81 -3.25
C ASN A 250 4.23 -14.42 -3.52
N LYS A 251 5.10 -14.51 -2.51
CA LYS A 251 6.42 -15.14 -2.65
C LYS A 251 6.31 -16.65 -2.57
N ILE A 252 5.74 -17.24 -3.61
CA ILE A 252 5.40 -18.67 -3.68
C ILE A 252 6.58 -19.64 -3.55
N LYS A 253 7.84 -19.17 -3.64
CA LYS A 253 9.03 -20.02 -3.48
C LYS A 253 9.48 -20.18 -2.03
N ILE A 254 9.12 -19.26 -1.14
CA ILE A 254 9.59 -19.32 0.25
C ILE A 254 8.96 -20.54 0.94
N SER A 255 9.79 -21.38 1.52
CA SER A 255 9.43 -22.59 2.28
C SER A 255 9.58 -22.39 3.78
N SER A 256 10.60 -21.62 4.18
CA SER A 256 10.83 -21.31 5.60
C SER A 256 11.28 -19.88 5.83
N VAL A 257 10.87 -19.35 6.99
CA VAL A 257 11.37 -18.10 7.54
C VAL A 257 11.81 -18.36 8.98
N THR A 258 13.07 -18.09 9.27
CA THR A 258 13.71 -18.31 10.57
C THR A 258 14.47 -17.07 11.02
N PHE A 259 14.89 -17.04 12.28
CA PHE A 259 15.69 -15.93 12.84
C PHE A 259 17.08 -16.44 13.24
N ASP A 260 18.09 -15.59 13.12
CA ASP A 260 19.48 -15.89 13.51
C ASP A 260 19.76 -15.73 15.03
N GLY A 261 18.71 -15.86 15.85
CA GLY A 261 18.75 -15.70 17.30
C GLY A 261 17.35 -15.67 17.89
N ASP A 262 17.24 -15.22 19.15
CA ASP A 262 15.93 -15.02 19.78
C ASP A 262 15.21 -13.82 19.17
N SER A 263 14.16 -14.12 18.40
CA SER A 263 13.44 -13.13 17.60
C SER A 263 12.83 -12.04 18.48
N GLN A 264 13.13 -10.79 18.12
CA GLN A 264 12.53 -9.59 18.71
C GLN A 264 11.28 -9.12 17.93
N LEU A 265 10.73 -9.97 17.05
CA LEU A 265 9.60 -9.63 16.20
C LEU A 265 8.35 -9.34 17.04
N GLN A 266 7.78 -8.15 16.86
CA GLN A 266 6.59 -7.67 17.57
C GLN A 266 5.38 -7.51 16.65
N TYR A 267 5.60 -7.12 15.39
CA TYR A 267 4.53 -6.78 14.47
C TYR A 267 4.68 -7.46 13.11
N ILE A 268 3.64 -8.15 12.68
CA ILE A 268 3.49 -8.64 11.31
C ILE A 268 2.29 -7.92 10.70
N GLU A 269 2.52 -7.06 9.72
CA GLU A 269 1.47 -6.19 9.19
C GLU A 269 0.59 -6.87 8.12
N TYR A 270 -0.39 -6.11 7.60
CA TYR A 270 -1.35 -6.54 6.60
C TYR A 270 -0.69 -7.30 5.43
N GLY A 271 -1.15 -8.53 5.19
CA GLY A 271 -0.75 -9.35 4.06
C GLY A 271 0.76 -9.64 3.96
N ALA A 272 1.54 -9.50 5.04
CA ALA A 272 3.00 -9.62 5.02
C ALA A 272 3.50 -10.87 4.28
N PHE A 273 2.86 -12.03 4.49
CA PHE A 273 3.13 -13.33 3.84
C PHE A 273 1.91 -13.89 3.10
N SER A 274 0.93 -13.04 2.75
CA SER A 274 -0.26 -13.48 2.00
C SER A 274 0.16 -14.10 0.66
N GLY A 275 -0.43 -15.25 0.32
CA GLY A 275 -0.12 -15.97 -0.92
C GLY A 275 1.25 -16.67 -0.94
N CYS A 276 1.96 -16.76 0.19
CA CYS A 276 3.17 -17.57 0.31
C CYS A 276 2.80 -19.06 0.40
N THR A 277 2.33 -19.63 -0.70
CA THR A 277 1.67 -20.95 -0.75
C THR A 277 2.58 -22.15 -0.45
N ASN A 278 3.89 -21.95 -0.39
CA ASN A 278 4.86 -22.97 0.04
C ASN A 278 5.43 -22.73 1.44
N LEU A 279 5.09 -21.61 2.10
CA LEU A 279 5.61 -21.29 3.43
C LEU A 279 5.05 -22.28 4.45
N SER A 280 5.87 -23.24 4.85
CA SER A 280 5.50 -24.30 5.80
C SER A 280 6.07 -24.08 7.19
N LYS A 281 7.16 -23.32 7.31
CA LYS A 281 7.85 -23.08 8.58
C LYS A 281 8.02 -21.58 8.83
N PHE A 282 7.47 -21.10 9.94
CA PHE A 282 7.63 -19.72 10.41
C PHE A 282 7.81 -19.74 11.93
N SER A 283 8.79 -19.00 12.45
CA SER A 283 8.97 -18.83 13.89
C SER A 283 8.40 -17.50 14.36
N PHE A 284 7.39 -17.54 15.24
CA PHE A 284 6.74 -16.32 15.76
C PHE A 284 7.53 -15.65 16.89
N GLY A 285 8.49 -16.37 17.50
CA GLY A 285 9.25 -15.88 18.65
C GLY A 285 8.38 -15.65 19.90
N ASN A 286 8.99 -15.04 20.92
CA ASN A 286 8.35 -14.80 22.23
C ASN A 286 7.86 -13.35 22.42
N HIS A 287 8.06 -12.48 21.42
CA HIS A 287 7.81 -11.04 21.52
C HIS A 287 6.67 -10.55 20.61
N ILE A 288 6.00 -11.45 19.87
CA ILE A 288 4.94 -11.06 18.94
C ILE A 288 3.77 -10.43 19.69
N ILE A 289 3.30 -9.26 19.22
CA ILE A 289 2.22 -8.48 19.81
C ILE A 289 0.99 -8.50 18.91
N GLU A 290 1.16 -8.27 17.61
CA GLU A 290 0.06 -8.21 16.65
C GLU A 290 0.38 -8.90 15.33
N ILE A 291 -0.60 -9.66 14.84
CA ILE A 291 -0.62 -10.26 13.51
C ILE A 291 -1.75 -9.62 12.70
N GLY A 292 -1.37 -8.98 11.60
CA GLY A 292 -2.23 -8.15 10.77
C GLY A 292 -3.16 -8.94 9.85
N THR A 293 -4.10 -8.23 9.23
CA THR A 293 -5.13 -8.82 8.38
C THR A 293 -4.50 -9.58 7.21
N SER A 294 -4.99 -10.79 6.94
CA SER A 294 -4.45 -11.69 5.90
C SER A 294 -2.93 -11.96 5.95
N ALA A 295 -2.26 -11.72 7.09
CA ALA A 295 -0.79 -11.78 7.19
C ALA A 295 -0.17 -13.09 6.66
N PHE A 296 -0.82 -14.23 6.87
CA PHE A 296 -0.42 -15.57 6.42
C PHE A 296 -1.50 -16.24 5.57
N GLU A 297 -2.41 -15.47 4.97
CA GLU A 297 -3.49 -16.05 4.15
C GLU A 297 -2.92 -16.94 3.04
N ASN A 298 -3.42 -18.17 2.93
CA ASN A 298 -2.96 -19.22 2.01
C ASN A 298 -1.53 -19.76 2.24
N ALA A 299 -0.88 -19.47 3.37
CA ALA A 299 0.34 -20.18 3.76
C ALA A 299 0.05 -21.66 4.11
N ILE A 300 1.07 -22.52 4.14
CA ILE A 300 0.92 -23.96 4.43
C ILE A 300 1.67 -24.38 5.70
N LEU A 301 1.64 -23.52 6.72
CA LEU A 301 2.26 -23.76 8.02
C LEU A 301 1.87 -25.16 8.54
N ASN A 302 2.87 -26.00 8.79
CA ASN A 302 2.67 -27.43 9.07
C ASN A 302 3.16 -27.88 10.45
N SER A 303 3.50 -26.92 11.31
CA SER A 303 3.97 -27.13 12.67
C SER A 303 2.95 -26.61 13.66
N GLU A 304 2.97 -27.15 14.88
CA GLU A 304 2.19 -26.60 16.00
C GLU A 304 2.56 -25.14 16.23
N ILE A 305 1.57 -24.31 16.56
CA ILE A 305 1.79 -22.89 16.83
C ILE A 305 1.47 -22.60 18.29
N ALA A 306 2.48 -22.20 19.04
CA ALA A 306 2.33 -21.68 20.39
C ALA A 306 2.53 -20.16 20.37
N PHE A 307 1.44 -19.42 20.56
CA PHE A 307 1.50 -17.97 20.67
C PHE A 307 1.84 -17.54 22.11
N PRO A 308 2.80 -16.60 22.28
CA PRO A 308 3.30 -16.19 23.58
C PRO A 308 2.37 -15.18 24.29
N ALA A 309 2.64 -14.97 25.58
CA ALA A 309 1.90 -14.07 26.48
C ALA A 309 1.77 -12.62 26.01
N THR A 310 2.67 -12.20 25.13
CA THR A 310 2.72 -10.84 24.57
C THR A 310 1.69 -10.59 23.47
N LEU A 311 1.11 -11.65 22.87
CA LEU A 311 0.18 -11.51 21.77
C LEU A 311 -1.14 -10.91 22.25
N THR A 312 -1.52 -9.75 21.70
CA THR A 312 -2.78 -9.06 22.04
C THR A 312 -3.80 -9.13 20.91
N LYS A 313 -3.37 -9.35 19.66
CA LYS A 313 -4.28 -9.29 18.51
C LYS A 313 -3.87 -10.16 17.32
N ILE A 314 -4.85 -10.92 16.80
CA ILE A 314 -4.83 -11.57 15.49
C ILE A 314 -5.98 -10.97 14.67
N SER A 315 -5.66 -10.30 13.58
CA SER A 315 -6.62 -9.56 12.77
C SER A 315 -7.39 -10.45 11.78
N ASN A 316 -8.34 -9.84 11.07
CA ASN A 316 -9.21 -10.52 10.13
C ASN A 316 -8.43 -11.40 9.15
N THR A 317 -8.91 -12.61 8.87
CA THR A 317 -8.33 -13.52 7.86
C THR A 317 -6.83 -13.83 7.99
N ALA A 318 -6.19 -13.52 9.13
CA ALA A 318 -4.73 -13.57 9.30
C ALA A 318 -4.11 -14.91 8.88
N PHE A 319 -4.76 -16.02 9.18
CA PHE A 319 -4.35 -17.39 8.85
C PHE A 319 -5.37 -18.10 7.95
N LYS A 320 -6.27 -17.37 7.29
CA LYS A 320 -7.28 -17.99 6.42
C LYS A 320 -6.63 -18.92 5.40
N ASN A 321 -7.20 -20.11 5.23
CA ASN A 321 -6.69 -21.19 4.39
C ASN A 321 -5.29 -21.73 4.77
N CYS A 322 -4.82 -21.55 6.02
CA CYS A 322 -3.64 -22.26 6.53
C CYS A 322 -3.95 -23.74 6.81
N LYS A 323 -4.04 -24.52 5.73
CA LYS A 323 -4.64 -25.86 5.73
C LYS A 323 -3.85 -26.95 6.44
N LYS A 324 -2.64 -26.69 6.95
CA LYS A 324 -1.74 -27.71 7.51
C LYS A 324 -1.41 -27.53 8.99
N ILE A 325 -1.91 -26.48 9.65
CA ILE A 325 -1.64 -26.25 11.08
C ILE A 325 -2.28 -27.38 11.89
N PRO A 326 -1.53 -28.18 12.65
CA PRO A 326 -2.07 -29.31 13.41
C PRO A 326 -2.76 -28.89 14.72
N SER A 327 -2.15 -27.97 15.47
CA SER A 327 -2.67 -27.49 16.76
C SER A 327 -2.22 -26.05 17.03
N ILE A 328 -3.01 -25.33 17.83
CA ILE A 328 -2.72 -23.96 18.25
C ILE A 328 -2.86 -23.85 19.77
N SER A 329 -1.94 -23.14 20.41
CA SER A 329 -2.07 -22.74 21.80
C SER A 329 -1.85 -21.24 21.97
N PHE A 330 -2.60 -20.64 22.88
CA PHE A 330 -2.49 -19.23 23.26
C PHE A 330 -2.13 -19.18 24.74
N SER A 331 -0.90 -18.77 25.06
CA SER A 331 -0.58 -18.31 26.41
C SER A 331 -0.79 -16.81 26.38
N SER A 332 -1.79 -16.24 27.05
CA SER A 332 -1.99 -14.77 27.09
C SER A 332 -2.16 -14.30 28.52
N SER A 333 -1.41 -13.27 28.90
CA SER A 333 -1.54 -12.56 30.18
C SER A 333 -2.26 -11.21 30.05
N SER A 334 -2.72 -10.88 28.83
CA SER A 334 -3.45 -9.65 28.50
C SER A 334 -4.71 -9.97 27.70
N SER A 335 -5.61 -8.99 27.53
CA SER A 335 -6.79 -9.20 26.67
C SER A 335 -6.35 -9.57 25.24
N LEU A 336 -6.85 -10.70 24.75
CA LEU A 336 -6.54 -11.24 23.41
C LEU A 336 -7.73 -11.07 22.48
N GLN A 337 -7.52 -10.43 21.33
CA GLN A 337 -8.52 -10.27 20.28
C GLN A 337 -8.18 -11.15 19.08
N ILE A 338 -9.05 -12.10 18.74
CA ILE A 338 -8.97 -12.89 17.50
C ILE A 338 -10.15 -12.47 16.63
N LEU A 339 -9.88 -11.73 15.56
CA LEU A 339 -10.94 -11.10 14.75
C LEU A 339 -11.52 -12.04 13.68
N ASP A 340 -12.40 -11.49 12.84
CA ASP A 340 -13.27 -12.25 11.93
C ASP A 340 -12.49 -13.14 10.96
N SER A 341 -12.93 -14.39 10.80
CA SER A 341 -12.31 -15.37 9.89
C SER A 341 -10.80 -15.59 10.08
N ALA A 342 -10.21 -15.23 11.23
CA ALA A 342 -8.76 -15.29 11.46
C ALA A 342 -8.13 -16.65 11.10
N PHE A 343 -8.80 -17.77 11.41
CA PHE A 343 -8.39 -19.15 11.09
C PHE A 343 -9.42 -19.89 10.24
N GLU A 344 -10.22 -19.18 9.43
CA GLU A 344 -11.19 -19.80 8.50
C GLU A 344 -10.48 -20.80 7.57
N ASN A 345 -11.09 -21.97 7.37
CA ASN A 345 -10.59 -23.05 6.50
C ASN A 345 -9.20 -23.61 6.90
N CYS A 346 -8.82 -23.52 8.18
CA CYS A 346 -7.65 -24.21 8.73
C CYS A 346 -7.97 -25.69 9.02
N ILE A 347 -8.23 -26.46 7.96
CA ILE A 347 -8.81 -27.81 8.00
C ILE A 347 -7.97 -28.90 8.71
N SER A 348 -6.74 -28.62 9.10
CA SER A 348 -5.88 -29.58 9.83
C SER A 348 -5.86 -29.37 11.34
N ILE A 349 -6.42 -28.27 11.84
CA ILE A 349 -6.41 -27.98 13.27
C ILE A 349 -7.31 -28.99 13.97
N THR A 350 -6.71 -29.76 14.88
CA THR A 350 -7.42 -30.74 15.73
C THR A 350 -7.44 -30.34 17.21
N SER A 351 -6.73 -29.29 17.61
CA SER A 351 -6.72 -28.81 18.99
C SER A 351 -6.44 -27.31 19.04
N ILE A 352 -7.21 -26.61 19.87
CA ILE A 352 -7.00 -25.20 20.20
C ILE A 352 -7.03 -25.07 21.73
N ILE A 353 -5.94 -24.59 22.30
CA ILE A 353 -5.79 -24.48 23.76
C ILE A 353 -5.65 -23.01 24.14
N PHE A 354 -6.49 -22.55 25.06
CA PHE A 354 -6.37 -21.23 25.67
C PHE A 354 -5.81 -21.39 27.10
N ILE A 355 -4.57 -20.94 27.29
CA ILE A 355 -3.89 -20.83 28.58
C ILE A 355 -3.90 -19.34 28.95
N THR A 356 -5.10 -18.80 29.17
CA THR A 356 -5.31 -17.38 29.46
C THR A 356 -5.96 -17.20 30.82
N ASN A 357 -5.55 -16.16 31.55
CA ASN A 357 -6.21 -15.71 32.79
C ASN A 357 -6.98 -14.40 32.58
N THR A 358 -7.14 -13.98 31.32
CA THR A 358 -7.74 -12.73 30.85
C THR A 358 -8.80 -12.98 29.80
N GLU A 359 -9.63 -11.96 29.55
CA GLU A 359 -10.68 -11.99 28.54
C GLU A 359 -10.11 -12.22 27.12
N THR A 360 -10.75 -13.13 26.39
CA THR A 360 -10.48 -13.38 24.97
C THR A 360 -11.73 -13.05 24.16
N THR A 361 -11.59 -12.15 23.17
CA THR A 361 -12.66 -11.80 22.23
C THR A 361 -12.48 -12.58 20.94
N LEU A 362 -13.53 -13.29 20.52
CA LEU A 362 -13.56 -14.07 19.28
C LEU A 362 -14.52 -13.40 18.28
N GLY A 363 -13.99 -13.06 17.11
CA GLY A 363 -14.74 -12.50 15.98
C GLY A 363 -15.57 -13.55 15.25
N SER A 364 -16.42 -13.07 14.36
CA SER A 364 -17.32 -13.88 13.54
C SER A 364 -16.53 -14.88 12.69
N SER A 365 -16.93 -16.16 12.72
CA SER A 365 -16.32 -17.22 11.91
C SER A 365 -14.79 -17.39 12.08
N CYS A 366 -14.19 -16.89 13.17
CA CYS A 366 -12.74 -16.93 13.37
C CYS A 366 -12.15 -18.36 13.33
N PHE A 367 -12.94 -19.39 13.65
CA PHE A 367 -12.58 -20.80 13.57
C PHE A 367 -13.59 -21.61 12.73
N SER A 368 -14.11 -21.04 11.63
CA SER A 368 -15.03 -21.77 10.76
C SER A 368 -14.30 -22.77 9.84
N ASN A 369 -15.00 -23.84 9.45
CA ASN A 369 -14.50 -24.89 8.56
C ASN A 369 -13.20 -25.56 9.05
N LEU A 370 -13.05 -25.75 10.36
CA LEU A 370 -12.05 -26.65 10.92
C LEU A 370 -12.46 -28.11 10.67
N LYS A 371 -11.51 -29.03 10.83
CA LYS A 371 -11.83 -30.47 10.76
C LYS A 371 -12.88 -30.80 11.83
N LEU A 372 -13.99 -31.40 11.42
CA LEU A 372 -14.98 -31.93 12.35
C LEU A 372 -14.31 -32.94 13.27
N PHE A 373 -14.39 -32.71 14.59
CA PHE A 373 -14.13 -33.75 15.57
C PHE A 373 -15.14 -34.87 15.30
N LYS A 374 -14.67 -36.08 14.94
CA LYS A 374 -15.43 -37.27 15.28
C LYS A 374 -15.31 -37.39 16.79
N THR A 375 -16.32 -36.96 17.52
CA THR A 375 -16.49 -37.35 18.92
C THR A 375 -16.62 -38.87 18.92
N SER A 376 -15.58 -39.58 19.36
CA SER A 376 -15.75 -40.97 19.80
C SER A 376 -16.53 -40.91 21.12
N GLU A 377 -17.66 -41.63 21.14
CA GLU A 377 -18.52 -41.85 22.32
C GLU A 377 -17.77 -42.35 23.55
#